data_AF-L9X5K1-F1
#
_entry.id   AF-L9X5K1-F1
#
_cell.length_a   1.000
_cell.length_b   1.000
_cell.length_c   1.000
_cell.angle_alpha   90.00
_cell.angle_beta   90.00
_cell.angle_gamma   90.00
#
_symmetry.space_group_name_H-M   'P 1'
#
loop_
_entity.id
_entity.type
_entity.pdbx_description
1 polymer ?
#
loop_
_entity_poly.entity_id
_entity_poly.type
_entity_poly.pdbx_seq_one_letter_code
_entity_poly.pdbx_strand_id
1 'polypeptide(L)'
;MVEVEATCDRRGDVTLVRGLVTNTRSTPQRIRLRSRLEGPVWTPDGTTIAVPAWDADEGSWTATVRPGRTRGLGFASPAPPVETPIELVGARRTDDEPATSRTAVDDLEAWAPPSDVLSREL
;
A
#
# COMPACT_ATOMS: atom_id res chain seq x y z
N MET A 1 7.39 -17.88 -6.44
CA MET A 1 7.81 -17.44 -5.09
C MET A 1 7.24 -16.05 -4.85
N VAL A 2 7.34 -15.52 -3.63
CA VAL A 2 7.18 -14.08 -3.39
C VAL A 2 8.53 -13.57 -2.96
N GLU A 3 9.05 -12.59 -3.70
CA GLU A 3 10.36 -11.98 -3.48
C GLU A 3 10.14 -10.55 -2.99
N VAL A 4 10.94 -10.14 -2.00
CA VAL A 4 10.89 -8.80 -1.42
C VAL A 4 12.30 -8.22 -1.46
N GLU A 5 12.43 -7.10 -2.16
CA GLU A 5 13.64 -6.31 -2.20
C GLU A 5 13.35 -4.98 -1.53
N ALA A 6 14.21 -4.55 -0.62
CA ALA A 6 14.00 -3.33 0.12
C ALA A 6 15.31 -2.61 0.38
N THR A 7 15.25 -1.29 0.34
CA THR A 7 16.35 -0.40 0.67
C THR A 7 15.84 0.69 1.61
N CYS A 8 16.73 1.19 2.46
CA CYS A 8 16.44 2.35 3.28
C CYS A 8 17.57 3.38 3.19
N ASP A 9 17.20 4.65 3.30
CA ASP A 9 18.10 5.80 3.20
C ASP A 9 17.76 6.80 4.31
N ARG A 10 18.77 7.30 5.01
CA ARG A 10 18.58 8.27 6.10
C ARG A 10 18.66 9.70 5.55
N ARG A 11 17.62 10.50 5.80
CA ARG A 11 17.53 11.92 5.44
C ARG A 11 17.22 12.73 6.68
N GLY A 12 18.25 13.35 7.26
CA GLY A 12 18.13 14.05 8.54
C GLY A 12 17.72 13.09 9.65
N ASP A 13 16.61 13.39 10.32
CA ASP A 13 16.00 12.61 11.39
C ASP A 13 15.00 11.57 10.88
N VAL A 14 14.85 11.39 9.56
CA VAL A 14 13.88 10.48 8.95
C VAL A 14 14.57 9.41 8.13
N THR A 15 14.18 8.15 8.31
CA THR A 15 14.55 7.03 7.44
C THR A 15 13.45 6.82 6.41
N LEU A 16 13.83 6.86 5.13
CA LEU A 16 12.95 6.55 4.01
C LEU A 16 13.18 5.11 3.60
N VAL A 17 12.10 4.33 3.51
CA VAL A 17 12.13 2.93 3.08
C VAL A 17 11.40 2.78 1.76
N ARG A 18 12.01 2.07 0.82
CA ARG A 18 11.44 1.73 -0.49
C ARG A 18 11.61 0.25 -0.73
N GLY A 19 10.55 -0.40 -1.20
CA GLY A 19 10.58 -1.83 -1.48
C GLY A 19 9.82 -2.21 -2.73
N LEU A 20 10.21 -3.34 -3.30
CA LEU A 20 9.56 -4.00 -4.41
C LEU A 20 9.16 -5.41 -3.97
N VAL A 21 7.91 -5.76 -4.24
CA VAL A 21 7.38 -7.10 -4.01
C VAL A 21 7.06 -7.73 -5.36
N THR A 22 7.72 -8.84 -5.68
CA THR A 22 7.53 -9.56 -6.93
C THR A 22 6.83 -10.89 -6.67
N ASN A 23 5.71 -11.13 -7.33
CA ASN A 23 5.03 -12.41 -7.30
C ASN A 23 5.45 -13.26 -8.51
N THR A 24 6.38 -14.19 -8.31
CA THR A 24 6.81 -15.16 -9.34
C THR A 24 5.95 -16.44 -9.34
N ARG A 25 4.85 -16.50 -8.59
CA ARG A 25 3.86 -17.60 -8.68
C ARG A 25 2.96 -17.40 -9.90
N SER A 26 2.34 -18.48 -10.38
CA SER A 26 1.32 -18.48 -11.43
C SER A 26 -0.07 -18.04 -10.98
N THR A 27 -0.27 -17.79 -9.68
CA THR A 27 -1.55 -17.38 -9.09
C THR A 27 -1.43 -16.06 -8.32
N PRO A 28 -2.49 -15.22 -8.27
CA PRO A 28 -2.48 -14.01 -7.45
C PRO A 28 -2.19 -14.36 -5.99
N GLN A 29 -1.38 -13.53 -5.34
CA GLN A 29 -1.02 -13.70 -3.93
C GLN A 29 -1.46 -12.47 -3.15
N ARG A 30 -2.20 -12.68 -2.05
CA ARG A 30 -2.37 -11.69 -0.99
C ARG A 30 -1.14 -11.74 -0.11
N ILE A 31 -0.36 -10.67 -0.12
CA ILE A 31 0.95 -10.58 0.52
C ILE A 31 0.83 -9.61 1.70
N ARG A 32 1.32 -10.03 2.87
CA ARG A 32 1.44 -9.22 4.08
C ARG A 32 2.91 -9.04 4.42
N LEU A 33 3.33 -7.79 4.57
CA LEU A 33 4.66 -7.38 5.00
C LEU A 33 4.56 -6.61 6.31
N ARG A 34 5.68 -6.46 7.01
CA ARG A 34 5.80 -5.60 8.20
C ARG A 34 7.09 -4.78 8.15
N SER A 35 7.01 -3.56 8.66
CA SER A 35 8.22 -2.77 8.95
C SER A 35 9.01 -3.41 10.09
N ARG A 36 10.33 -3.47 9.96
CA ARG A 36 11.25 -3.88 11.04
C ARG A 36 11.85 -2.69 11.80
N LEU A 37 11.51 -1.46 11.41
CA LEU A 37 11.99 -0.26 12.08
C LEU A 37 11.27 -0.10 13.44
N GLU A 38 12.04 0.18 14.48
CA GLU A 38 11.52 0.41 15.84
C GLU A 38 10.97 1.84 16.00
N GLY A 39 9.94 2.16 15.22
CA GLY A 39 9.28 3.46 15.24
C GLY A 39 8.03 3.47 14.36
N PRO A 40 7.24 4.55 14.43
CA PRO A 40 6.02 4.66 13.66
C PRO A 40 6.31 4.60 12.16
N VAL A 41 5.38 3.99 11.43
CA VAL A 41 5.36 4.01 9.96
C VAL A 41 4.61 5.27 9.54
N TRP A 42 5.31 6.15 8.85
CA TRP A 42 4.74 7.33 8.20
C TRP A 42 4.54 7.02 6.73
N THR A 43 3.31 6.73 6.39
CA THR A 43 2.85 6.65 5.01
C THR A 43 2.82 8.04 4.38
N PRO A 44 2.88 8.15 3.05
CA PRO A 44 2.70 9.42 2.35
C PRO A 44 1.24 9.90 2.47
N ASP A 45 0.80 10.22 3.69
CA ASP A 45 -0.51 10.78 4.00
C ASP A 45 -0.42 12.31 3.95
N GLY A 46 -0.44 12.83 2.73
CA GLY A 46 -0.61 14.27 2.46
C GLY A 46 -1.51 14.52 1.25
N THR A 47 -2.15 13.49 0.72
CA THR A 47 -3.07 13.59 -0.41
C THR A 47 -4.22 12.64 -0.12
N THR A 48 -5.43 13.03 -0.51
CA THR A 48 -6.77 12.50 -0.20
C THR A 48 -7.02 11.03 -0.60
N ILE A 49 -5.96 10.24 -0.80
CA ILE A 49 -5.98 8.84 -1.18
C ILE A 49 -5.17 8.12 -0.11
N ALA A 50 -5.85 7.61 0.91
CA ALA A 50 -5.28 6.61 1.80
C ALA A 50 -4.64 5.54 0.93
N VAL A 51 -3.32 5.35 1.00
CA VAL A 51 -2.66 4.30 0.23
C VAL A 51 -3.10 3.00 0.91
N PRO A 52 -4.07 2.26 0.34
CA PRO A 52 -4.89 1.29 1.09
C PRO A 52 -4.11 0.04 1.52
N ALA A 53 -2.80 0.04 1.27
CA ALA A 53 -1.95 -1.09 1.52
C ALA A 53 -1.23 -0.99 2.87
N TRP A 54 -1.03 0.18 3.47
CA TRP A 54 -0.34 0.28 4.77
C TRP A 54 -1.32 0.56 5.90
N ASP A 55 -1.19 -0.20 6.98
CA ASP A 55 -1.78 0.06 8.28
C ASP A 55 -0.72 0.75 9.15
N ALA A 56 -0.90 2.04 9.43
CA ALA A 56 0.08 2.85 10.15
C ALA A 56 0.20 2.46 11.64
N ASP A 57 -0.90 1.99 12.24
CA ASP A 57 -0.94 1.56 13.64
C ASP A 57 -0.21 0.22 13.84
N GLU A 58 -0.43 -0.74 12.93
CA GLU A 58 0.26 -2.04 12.96
C GLU A 58 1.66 -2.00 12.31
N GLY A 59 1.96 -0.97 11.52
CA GLY A 59 3.16 -0.90 10.68
C GLY A 59 3.21 -2.05 9.68
N SER A 60 2.06 -2.43 9.13
CA SER A 60 1.91 -3.59 8.26
C SER A 60 1.42 -3.21 6.87
N TRP A 61 1.95 -3.86 5.84
CA TRP A 61 1.53 -3.64 4.46
C TRP A 61 0.79 -4.88 3.94
N THR A 62 -0.38 -4.72 3.33
CA THR A 62 -1.12 -5.80 2.70
C THR A 62 -1.56 -5.41 1.30
N ALA A 63 -1.24 -6.25 0.30
CA ALA A 63 -1.83 -6.10 -1.02
C ALA A 63 -1.89 -7.41 -1.80
N THR A 64 -2.83 -7.47 -2.74
CA THR A 64 -2.86 -8.51 -3.76
C THR A 64 -1.91 -8.16 -4.90
N VAL A 65 -1.06 -9.11 -5.29
CA VAL A 65 -0.13 -8.99 -6.42
C VAL A 65 -0.39 -10.12 -7.42
N ARG A 66 -0.72 -9.73 -8.67
CA ARG A 66 -0.99 -10.67 -9.77
C ARG A 66 0.24 -11.50 -10.16
N PRO A 67 0.06 -12.66 -10.82
CA PRO A 67 1.16 -13.50 -11.32
C PRO A 67 2.13 -12.71 -12.20
N GLY A 68 3.43 -12.88 -11.96
CA GLY A 68 4.49 -12.22 -12.74
C GLY A 68 4.54 -10.70 -12.59
N ARG A 69 3.84 -10.12 -11.61
CA ARG A 69 3.82 -8.67 -11.37
C ARG A 69 4.68 -8.29 -10.18
N THR A 70 5.21 -7.08 -10.27
CA THR A 70 5.94 -6.40 -9.21
C THR A 70 5.12 -5.21 -8.73
N ARG A 71 5.10 -4.99 -7.41
CA ARG A 71 4.43 -3.86 -6.77
C ARG A 71 5.41 -3.10 -5.88
N GLY A 72 5.48 -1.79 -6.07
CA GLY A 72 6.25 -0.91 -5.22
C GLY A 72 5.51 -0.56 -3.93
N LEU A 73 6.28 -0.35 -2.86
CA LEU A 73 5.83 0.22 -1.61
C LEU A 73 6.87 1.20 -1.06
N GLY A 74 6.41 2.15 -0.25
CA GLY A 74 7.27 3.07 0.46
C GLY A 74 6.62 3.60 1.72
N PHE A 75 7.46 3.94 2.68
CA PHE A 75 7.10 4.61 3.92
C PHE A 75 8.31 5.33 4.50
N ALA A 76 8.08 6.17 5.50
CA ALA A 76 9.09 6.85 6.29
C ALA A 76 8.98 6.46 7.76
N SER A 77 10.04 6.65 8.54
CA SER A 77 10.02 6.44 9.99
C SER A 77 11.10 7.28 10.67
N PRO A 78 10.90 7.79 11.89
CA PRO A 78 11.95 8.49 12.63
C PRO A 78 13.04 7.53 13.11
N ALA A 79 12.73 6.23 13.20
CA ALA A 79 13.67 5.20 13.63
C ALA A 79 14.90 5.09 12.70
N PRO A 80 16.08 4.74 13.23
CA PRO A 80 17.29 4.57 12.43
C PRO A 80 17.15 3.45 11.38
N PRO A 81 17.91 3.51 10.27
CA PRO A 81 17.88 2.49 9.23
C PRO A 81 18.39 1.14 9.75
N VAL A 82 17.85 0.07 9.18
CA VAL A 82 18.27 -1.31 9.44
C VAL A 82 18.53 -2.02 8.12
N GLU A 83 19.41 -3.02 8.10
CA GLU A 83 19.84 -3.70 6.87
C GLU A 83 18.66 -4.35 6.12
N THR A 84 17.70 -4.90 6.86
CA THR A 84 16.47 -5.50 6.30
C THR A 84 15.26 -4.76 6.87
N PRO A 85 14.79 -3.67 6.23
CA PRO A 85 13.75 -2.80 6.81
C PRO A 85 12.33 -3.37 6.68
N ILE A 86 12.13 -4.39 5.85
CA ILE A 86 10.83 -5.01 5.58
C ILE A 86 10.93 -6.51 5.77
N GLU A 87 9.92 -7.09 6.42
CA GLU A 87 9.75 -8.53 6.60
C GLU A 87 8.54 -9.03 5.83
N LEU A 88 8.67 -10.17 5.15
CA LEU A 88 7.53 -10.91 4.58
C LEU A 88 6.86 -11.75 5.67
N VAL A 89 5.71 -11.29 6.16
CA VAL A 89 4.95 -11.99 7.23
C VAL A 89 4.05 -13.08 6.66
N GLY A 90 3.57 -12.93 5.42
CA GLY A 90 2.77 -13.97 4.80
C GLY A 90 2.49 -13.75 3.32
N ALA A 91 2.30 -14.85 2.60
CA ALA A 91 1.79 -14.85 1.24
C ALA A 91 0.80 -16.01 1.11
N ARG A 92 -0.42 -15.70 0.66
CA ARG A 92 -1.48 -16.70 0.45
C ARG A 92 -2.08 -16.50 -0.94
N ARG A 93 -2.36 -17.60 -1.63
CA ARG A 93 -3.14 -17.56 -2.87
C ARG A 93 -4.48 -16.89 -2.60
N THR A 94 -4.91 -16.06 -3.54
CA THR A 94 -6.23 -15.45 -3.53
C THR A 94 -6.79 -15.44 -4.95
N ASP A 95 -8.11 -15.47 -5.07
CA ASP A 95 -8.82 -15.26 -6.32
C ASP A 95 -9.36 -13.80 -6.42
N ASP A 96 -9.00 -12.96 -5.44
CA ASP A 96 -9.35 -11.54 -5.38
C ASP A 96 -8.59 -10.73 -6.44
N GLU A 97 -9.29 -9.85 -7.15
CA GLU A 97 -8.70 -8.95 -8.14
C GLU A 97 -8.06 -7.76 -7.40
N PRO A 98 -6.78 -7.43 -7.64
CA PRO A 98 -6.16 -6.30 -6.96
C PRO A 98 -6.90 -5.01 -7.32
N ALA A 99 -7.27 -4.23 -6.30
CA ALA A 99 -7.83 -2.90 -6.49
C ALA A 99 -6.89 -2.07 -7.38
N THR A 100 -7.25 -1.94 -8.66
CA THR A 100 -6.64 -0.98 -9.57
C THR A 100 -7.30 0.36 -9.31
N SER A 101 -6.51 1.43 -9.21
CA SER A 101 -6.95 2.81 -8.89
C SER A 101 -8.10 3.35 -9.76
N ARG A 102 -8.47 2.66 -10.84
CA ARG A 102 -9.64 2.93 -11.68
C ARG A 102 -10.98 2.63 -11.01
N THR A 103 -11.07 1.62 -10.15
CA THR A 103 -12.33 1.22 -9.50
C THR A 103 -12.87 2.29 -8.53
N ALA A 104 -12.00 3.16 -8.01
CA ALA A 104 -12.45 4.29 -7.18
C ALA A 104 -13.16 5.39 -8.00
N VAL A 105 -13.00 5.43 -9.32
CA VAL A 105 -13.65 6.44 -10.17
C VAL A 105 -15.11 6.06 -10.45
N ASP A 106 -15.38 4.79 -10.75
CA ASP A 106 -16.74 4.28 -10.96
C ASP A 106 -17.63 4.44 -9.70
N ASP A 107 -17.05 4.30 -8.50
CA ASP A 107 -17.80 4.42 -7.23
C ASP A 107 -18.26 5.87 -6.94
N LEU A 108 -17.51 6.88 -7.41
CA LEU A 108 -17.86 8.30 -7.24
C LEU A 108 -18.99 8.74 -8.19
N GLU A 109 -19.03 8.21 -9.41
CA GLU A 109 -20.15 8.47 -10.33
C GLU A 109 -21.46 7.86 -9.81
N ALA A 110 -21.38 6.76 -9.05
CA ALA A 110 -22.53 6.15 -8.38
C ALA A 110 -23.00 6.93 -7.13
N TRP A 111 -22.17 7.81 -6.56
CA TRP A 111 -22.50 8.69 -5.42
C TRP A 111 -22.80 10.14 -5.87
N ALA A 112 -23.11 10.38 -7.14
CA ALA A 112 -23.68 11.66 -7.54
C ALA A 112 -25.08 11.80 -6.91
N PRO A 113 -25.36 12.84 -6.09
CA PRO A 113 -26.72 13.08 -5.63
C PRO A 113 -27.64 13.26 -6.85
N PRO A 114 -28.89 12.75 -6.82
CA PRO A 114 -29.82 12.94 -7.92
C PRO A 114 -29.96 14.45 -8.19
N SER A 115 -29.83 14.83 -9.46
CA SER A 115 -29.85 16.23 -9.93
C SER A 115 -31.13 17.01 -9.62
N ASP A 116 -32.14 16.37 -9.03
CA ASP A 116 -33.35 16.98 -8.49
C ASP A 116 -33.09 17.93 -7.28
N VAL A 117 -31.89 17.92 -6.68
CA VAL A 117 -31.53 18.85 -5.59
C VAL A 117 -31.30 20.29 -6.07
N LEU A 118 -31.24 20.55 -7.39
CA LEU A 118 -31.04 21.90 -7.95
C LEU A 118 -32.34 22.69 -8.22
N SER A 119 -33.51 22.16 -7.85
CA SER A 119 -34.81 22.80 -8.14
C SER A 119 -35.49 23.42 -6.92
N ARG A 120 -34.75 24.16 -6.09
CA ARG A 120 -35.36 25.11 -5.15
C ARG A 120 -34.60 26.42 -5.21
N GLU A 121 -35.38 27.50 -5.29
CA GLU A 121 -34.99 28.93 -5.29
C GLU A 121 -35.00 29.58 -6.69
N LEU A 122 -36.22 29.77 -7.23
CA LEU A 122 -36.66 31.05 -7.82
C LEU A 122 -38.09 31.34 -7.37
#